data_AF-D6RR45-F1
#
_entry.id   AF-D6RR45-F1
#
_cell.length_a   1.000
_cell.length_b   1.000
_cell.length_c   1.000
_cell.angle_alpha   90.00
_cell.angle_beta   90.00
_cell.angle_gamma   90.00
#
_symmetry.space_group_name_H-M   'P 1'
#
loop_
_entity.id
_entity.type
_entity.pdbx_description
1 polymer ?
#
loop_
_entity_poly.entity_id
_entity_poly.type
_entity_poly.pdbx_seq_one_letter_code
_entity_poly.pdbx_strand_id
1 'polypeptide(L)'
;MNIKTLFINLLAFGTLLSSILTITAKNPVISVIFLISTFVSAAGYLILIGIQFLGLSYIVIYVGAIAVLFLFVIMMINIKLTDILETGSQYTKNLPIAIIIGSVFLFIIFTIVPLNIYNVPSLSFAINNPSFMQLFIVSGQEGSANAGGILNSLNSLLIDLNSLYNSLQLQEINNVSVNSVLPMELKDLNIGCISKSLNNSTTTINDLFVLDFQQIEVLGHTLYTYASILFLLLSFILLLAMFSIIVISN
;
A
#
# COMPACT_ATOMS: atom_id res chain seq x y z
N MET A 1 -17.97 10.01 -6.72
CA MET A 1 -16.88 9.35 -5.96
C MET A 1 -17.47 8.21 -5.15
N ASN A 2 -16.96 6.99 -5.29
CA ASN A 2 -17.48 5.82 -4.58
C ASN A 2 -17.23 5.94 -3.07
N ILE A 3 -18.23 5.63 -2.24
CA ILE A 3 -18.12 5.71 -0.77
C ILE A 3 -16.95 4.82 -0.29
N LYS A 4 -16.79 3.63 -0.89
CA LYS A 4 -15.71 2.69 -0.62
C LYS A 4 -14.32 3.32 -0.83
N THR A 5 -14.14 4.03 -1.94
CA THR A 5 -12.87 4.69 -2.28
C THR A 5 -12.54 5.81 -1.30
N LEU A 6 -13.55 6.54 -0.82
CA LEU A 6 -13.36 7.57 0.22
C LEU A 6 -12.81 6.95 1.51
N PHE A 7 -13.41 5.87 2.00
CA PHE A 7 -12.93 5.17 3.20
C PHE A 7 -11.52 4.60 3.02
N ILE A 8 -11.20 4.01 1.87
CA ILE A 8 -9.85 3.49 1.58
C ILE A 8 -8.80 4.61 1.65
N ASN A 9 -9.09 5.76 1.03
CA ASN A 9 -8.17 6.91 1.06
C ASN A 9 -8.02 7.51 2.45
N LEU A 10 -9.11 7.58 3.24
CA LEU A 10 -9.07 8.06 4.61
C LEU A 10 -8.22 7.15 5.51
N LEU A 11 -8.38 5.83 5.39
CA LEU A 11 -7.57 4.87 6.13
C LEU A 11 -6.10 4.93 5.71
N ALA A 12 -5.79 5.03 4.42
CA ALA A 12 -4.42 5.19 3.94
C ALA A 12 -3.74 6.44 4.50
N PHE A 13 -4.44 7.58 4.46
CA PHE A 13 -3.95 8.83 5.05
C PHE A 13 -3.79 8.72 6.58
N GLY A 14 -4.75 8.09 7.27
CA GLY A 14 -4.68 7.83 8.71
C GLY A 14 -3.48 6.95 9.09
N THR A 15 -3.14 5.96 8.25
CA THR A 15 -1.99 5.07 8.46
C THR A 15 -0.67 5.85 8.36
N LEU A 16 -0.53 6.70 7.35
CA LEU A 16 0.65 7.58 7.20
C LEU A 16 0.78 8.55 8.36
N LEU A 17 -0.32 9.22 8.72
CA LEU A 17 -0.34 10.17 9.83
C LEU A 17 0.02 9.49 11.16
N SER A 18 -0.54 8.32 11.44
CA SER A 18 -0.24 7.58 12.67
C SER A 18 1.21 7.10 12.73
N SER A 19 1.81 6.73 11.58
CA SER A 19 3.23 6.37 11.51
C SER A 19 4.16 7.55 11.83
N ILE A 20 3.85 8.76 11.34
CA ILE A 20 4.66 9.95 11.66
C ILE A 20 4.53 10.33 13.14
N LEU A 21 3.31 10.21 13.69
CA LEU A 21 3.02 10.44 15.12
C LEU A 21 3.78 9.44 16.01
N THR A 22 3.87 8.18 15.60
CA THR A 22 4.62 7.13 16.30
C THR A 22 6.10 7.50 16.44
N ILE A 23 6.72 8.00 15.36
CA ILE A 23 8.16 8.37 15.35
C ILE A 23 8.40 9.69 16.11
N THR A 24 7.43 10.62 16.07
CA THR A 24 7.58 11.95 16.68
C THR A 24 7.27 11.96 18.19
N ALA A 25 6.60 10.93 18.71
CA ALA A 25 6.19 10.87 20.10
C ALA A 25 7.38 10.81 21.08
N LYS A 26 7.43 11.76 22.02
CA LYS A 26 8.49 11.85 23.04
C LYS A 26 8.37 10.79 24.15
N ASN A 27 7.15 10.35 24.45
CA ASN A 27 6.91 9.32 25.44
C ASN A 27 6.80 7.95 24.73
N PRO A 28 7.58 6.94 25.12
CA PRO A 28 7.58 5.63 24.48
C PRO A 28 6.22 4.93 24.54
N VAL A 29 5.45 5.11 25.62
CA VAL A 29 4.09 4.54 25.75
C VAL A 29 3.16 5.15 24.70
N ILE A 30 3.26 6.46 24.49
CA ILE A 30 2.47 7.18 23.49
C ILE A 30 2.92 6.78 22.08
N SER A 31 4.21 6.56 21.85
CA SER A 31 4.71 6.03 20.58
C SER A 31 4.05 4.68 20.25
N VAL A 32 4.01 3.74 21.19
CA VAL A 32 3.40 2.41 20.97
C VAL A 32 1.87 2.49 20.76
N ILE A 33 1.16 3.41 21.43
CA ILE A 33 -0.28 3.59 21.20
C ILE A 33 -0.57 4.02 19.75
N PHE A 34 0.27 4.90 19.17
CA PHE A 34 0.17 5.29 17.77
C PHE A 34 0.61 4.17 16.82
N LEU A 35 1.57 3.33 17.21
CA LEU A 35 1.94 2.13 16.45
C LEU A 35 0.75 1.17 16.32
N ILE A 36 0.02 0.94 17.42
CA ILE A 36 -1.20 0.11 17.41
C ILE A 36 -2.25 0.73 16.47
N SER A 37 -2.47 2.04 16.54
CA SER A 37 -3.38 2.76 15.65
C SER A 37 -2.99 2.62 14.16
N THR A 38 -1.69 2.61 13.86
CA THR A 38 -1.16 2.38 12.51
C THR A 38 -1.49 0.97 12.01
N PHE A 39 -1.27 -0.06 12.82
CA PHE A 39 -1.60 -1.45 12.44
C PHE A 39 -3.11 -1.68 12.29
N VAL A 40 -3.94 -1.08 13.13
CA VAL A 40 -5.41 -1.17 13.01
C VAL A 40 -5.89 -0.48 11.73
N SER A 41 -5.35 0.70 11.40
CA SER A 41 -5.69 1.41 10.16
C SER A 41 -5.24 0.63 8.92
N ALA A 42 -4.06 0.02 8.96
CA ALA A 42 -3.56 -0.86 7.91
C ALA A 42 -4.41 -2.13 7.74
N ALA A 43 -4.82 -2.77 8.84
CA ALA A 43 -5.72 -3.92 8.82
C ALA A 43 -7.06 -3.57 8.19
N GLY A 44 -7.66 -2.44 8.57
CA GLY A 44 -8.89 -1.93 7.95
C GLY A 44 -8.73 -1.70 6.44
N TYR A 45 -7.59 -1.13 6.01
CA TYR A 45 -7.28 -0.92 4.59
C TYR A 45 -7.25 -2.24 3.82
N LEU A 46 -6.57 -3.26 4.35
CA LEU A 46 -6.47 -4.60 3.75
C LEU A 46 -7.82 -5.30 3.66
N ILE A 47 -8.65 -5.19 4.70
CA ILE A 47 -10.00 -5.77 4.72
C ILE A 47 -10.89 -5.11 3.63
N LEU A 48 -10.82 -3.79 3.46
CA LEU A 48 -11.60 -3.06 2.44
C LEU A 48 -11.17 -3.38 1.00
N ILE A 49 -9.90 -3.73 0.77
CA ILE A 49 -9.41 -4.17 -0.54
C ILE A 49 -9.83 -5.60 -0.87
N GLY A 50 -10.25 -6.39 0.12
CA GLY A 50 -10.71 -7.76 -0.05
C GLY A 50 -9.65 -8.81 0.26
N ILE A 51 -8.63 -8.47 1.08
CA ILE A 51 -7.62 -9.41 1.59
C ILE A 51 -7.88 -9.63 3.08
N GLN A 52 -9.00 -10.27 3.40
CA GLN A 52 -9.52 -10.35 4.78
C GLN A 52 -8.61 -11.16 5.69
N PHE A 53 -8.02 -12.26 5.20
CA PHE A 53 -7.13 -13.09 6.01
C PHE A 53 -5.90 -12.30 6.48
N LEU A 54 -5.25 -11.57 5.57
CA LEU A 54 -4.08 -10.77 5.90
C LEU A 54 -4.44 -9.65 6.88
N GLY A 55 -5.58 -8.98 6.68
CA GLY A 55 -6.06 -7.94 7.59
C GLY A 55 -6.36 -8.46 9.00
N LEU A 56 -6.98 -9.63 9.13
CA LEU A 56 -7.20 -10.28 10.43
C LEU A 56 -5.88 -10.68 11.11
N SER A 57 -4.92 -11.21 10.33
CA SER A 57 -3.59 -11.54 10.82
C SER A 57 -2.85 -10.31 11.38
N TYR A 58 -3.01 -9.14 10.75
CA TYR A 58 -2.49 -7.87 11.27
C TYR A 58 -3.02 -7.55 12.68
N ILE A 59 -4.31 -7.77 12.92
CA ILE A 59 -4.91 -7.52 14.24
C ILE A 59 -4.40 -8.56 15.26
N VAL A 60 -4.41 -9.84 14.93
CA VAL A 60 -4.07 -10.90 15.91
C VAL A 60 -2.57 -10.93 16.22
N ILE A 61 -1.71 -10.91 15.20
CA ILE A 61 -0.26 -11.11 15.39
C ILE A 61 0.42 -9.77 15.71
N TYR A 62 0.19 -8.74 14.90
CA TYR A 62 0.93 -7.49 15.04
C TYR A 62 0.39 -6.64 16.19
N VAL A 63 -0.93 -6.41 16.24
CA VAL A 63 -1.54 -5.68 17.37
C VAL A 63 -1.57 -6.56 18.62
N GLY A 64 -2.05 -7.79 18.52
CA GLY A 64 -2.27 -8.66 19.67
C GLY A 64 -1.00 -9.17 20.36
N ALA A 65 -0.07 -9.75 19.61
CA ALA A 65 1.15 -10.31 20.20
C ALA A 65 2.29 -9.30 20.25
N ILE A 66 2.69 -8.75 19.10
CA ILE A 66 3.95 -7.99 18.99
C ILE A 66 3.83 -6.62 19.68
N ALA A 67 2.80 -5.82 19.37
CA ALA A 67 2.67 -4.47 19.91
C ALA A 67 2.35 -4.46 21.41
N VAL A 68 1.52 -5.38 21.90
CA VAL A 68 1.22 -5.52 23.34
C VAL A 68 2.44 -6.04 24.12
N LEU A 69 3.22 -6.96 23.55
CA LEU A 69 4.50 -7.38 24.15
C LEU A 69 5.45 -6.19 24.27
N PHE A 70 5.57 -5.37 23.22
CA PHE A 70 6.34 -4.14 23.32
C PHE A 70 5.82 -3.22 24.41
N LEU A 71 4.51 -3.00 24.51
CA LEU A 71 3.89 -2.19 25.56
C LEU A 71 4.23 -2.70 26.97
N PHE A 72 4.21 -4.01 27.18
CA PHE A 72 4.61 -4.62 28.44
C PHE A 72 6.09 -4.36 28.74
N VAL A 73 6.97 -4.62 27.77
CA VAL A 73 8.42 -4.43 27.91
C VAL A 73 8.76 -2.97 28.22
N ILE A 74 8.19 -2.01 27.48
CA ILE A 74 8.52 -0.59 27.68
C ILE A 74 7.98 -0.03 29.00
N MET A 75 6.86 -0.55 29.52
CA MET A 75 6.35 -0.12 30.83
C MET A 75 7.10 -0.76 32.00
N MET A 76 7.64 -1.97 31.79
CA MET A 76 8.48 -2.62 32.80
C MET A 76 9.87 -1.96 32.87
N ILE A 77 10.33 -1.35 31.78
CA ILE A 77 11.56 -0.57 31.73
C ILE A 77 11.32 0.80 32.38
N ASN A 78 11.99 1.07 33.49
CA ASN A 78 12.01 2.39 34.12
C ASN A 78 13.07 3.29 33.45
N ILE A 79 12.68 3.99 32.39
CA ILE A 79 13.53 5.01 31.74
C ILE A 79 13.13 6.41 32.19
N LYS A 80 14.09 7.14 32.79
CA LYS A 80 13.91 8.53 33.20
C LYS A 80 13.95 9.43 31.97
N LEU A 81 12.88 10.18 31.73
CA LEU A 81 12.75 11.11 30.60
C LEU A 81 13.83 12.21 30.59
N THR A 82 14.44 12.49 31.76
CA THR A 82 15.53 13.46 31.94
C THR A 82 16.83 13.02 31.25
N ASP A 83 17.13 11.72 31.27
CA ASP A 83 18.38 11.17 30.74
C ASP A 83 18.37 11.16 29.19
N ILE A 84 17.18 11.17 28.59
CA ILE A 84 16.96 11.19 27.14
C ILE A 84 17.32 12.57 26.54
N LEU A 85 17.12 13.66 27.28
CA LEU A 85 17.39 15.02 26.81
C LEU A 85 18.88 15.37 26.86
N GLU A 86 19.60 14.95 27.90
CA GLU A 86 21.06 15.15 28.00
C GLU A 86 21.84 14.24 27.04
N THR A 87 21.39 13.00 26.84
CA THR A 87 22.06 12.07 25.91
C THR A 87 21.72 12.37 24.44
N GLY A 88 20.61 13.07 24.16
CA GLY A 88 20.19 13.44 22.80
C GLY A 88 21.21 14.27 22.02
N SER A 89 22.00 15.12 22.70
CA SER A 89 23.03 15.95 22.05
C SER A 89 24.20 15.14 21.48
N GLN A 90 24.44 13.91 21.94
CA GLN A 90 25.52 13.05 21.42
C GLN A 90 25.04 12.17 20.26
N TYR A 91 23.75 11.82 20.21
CA TYR A 91 23.16 11.03 19.13
C TYR A 91 22.95 11.81 17.83
N THR A 92 22.79 13.14 17.89
CA THR A 92 22.70 13.99 16.68
C THR A 92 23.98 13.96 15.85
N LYS A 93 25.13 13.62 16.46
CA LYS A 93 26.43 13.56 15.76
C LYS A 93 26.50 12.41 14.75
N ASN A 94 25.76 11.32 14.97
CA ASN A 94 25.71 10.18 14.05
C ASN A 94 24.51 10.23 13.09
N LEU A 95 23.64 11.24 13.21
CA LEU A 95 22.55 11.49 12.27
C LEU A 95 22.98 11.54 10.79
N PRO A 96 24.10 12.21 10.39
CA PRO A 96 24.52 12.21 8.99
C PRO A 96 24.92 10.81 8.49
N ILE A 97 25.48 9.96 9.34
CA ILE A 97 25.82 8.58 8.97
C ILE A 97 24.55 7.74 8.75
N ALA A 98 23.53 7.93 9.59
CA ALA A 98 22.25 7.25 9.47
C ALA A 98 21.51 7.67 8.19
N ILE A 99 21.59 8.95 7.81
CA ILE A 99 21.03 9.46 6.55
C ILE A 99 21.73 8.83 5.34
N ILE A 100 23.06 8.73 5.37
CA ILE A 100 23.83 8.10 4.28
C ILE A 100 23.43 6.62 4.15
N ILE A 101 23.40 5.86 5.25
CA ILE A 101 23.04 4.44 5.22
C ILE A 101 21.59 4.23 4.77
N GLY A 102 20.67 5.07 5.28
CA GLY A 102 19.25 5.02 4.92
C GLY A 102 19.02 5.37 3.45
N SER A 103 19.76 6.35 2.93
CA SER A 103 19.70 6.74 1.51
C SER A 103 20.19 5.62 0.59
N VAL A 104 21.28 4.95 0.93
CA VAL A 104 21.78 3.79 0.17
C VAL A 104 20.75 2.66 0.16
N PHE A 105 20.16 2.36 1.32
CA PHE A 105 19.12 1.33 1.41
C PHE A 105 17.87 1.67 0.58
N LEU A 106 17.41 2.92 0.64
CA LEU A 106 16.30 3.42 -0.19
C LEU A 106 16.61 3.31 -1.69
N PHE A 107 17.84 3.61 -2.10
CA PHE A 107 18.28 3.50 -3.49
C PHE A 107 18.23 2.05 -4.00
N ILE A 108 18.66 1.10 -3.15
CA ILE A 108 18.53 -0.34 -3.45
C ILE A 108 17.06 -0.71 -3.66
N ILE A 109 16.17 -0.29 -2.75
CA ILE A 109 14.73 -0.61 -2.83
C ILE A 109 14.10 -0.01 -4.09
N PHE A 110 14.42 1.24 -4.39
CA PHE A 110 13.93 1.94 -5.57
C PHE A 110 14.30 1.22 -6.87
N THR A 111 15.47 0.60 -6.92
CA THR A 111 15.94 -0.15 -8.09
C THR A 111 15.21 -1.49 -8.26
N ILE A 112 14.85 -2.14 -7.16
CA ILE A 112 14.21 -3.47 -7.16
C ILE A 112 12.69 -3.36 -7.41
N VAL A 113 12.05 -2.31 -6.90
CA VAL A 113 10.60 -2.11 -7.06
C VAL A 113 10.34 -1.48 -8.44
N PRO A 114 9.57 -2.12 -9.33
CA PRO A 114 9.17 -1.53 -10.60
C PRO A 114 8.18 -0.38 -10.35
N LEU A 115 8.69 0.80 -10.03
CA LEU A 115 7.90 2.01 -9.87
C LEU A 115 7.52 2.52 -11.27
N ASN A 116 6.31 2.21 -11.72
CA ASN A 116 5.77 2.79 -12.94
C ASN A 116 5.29 4.24 -12.68
N ILE A 117 6.24 5.17 -12.61
CA ILE A 117 6.02 6.60 -12.31
C ILE A 117 5.26 7.31 -13.46
N TYR A 118 5.16 6.69 -14.63
CA TYR A 118 4.47 7.28 -15.79
C TYR A 118 2.94 7.28 -15.68
N ASN A 119 2.37 6.53 -14.74
CA ASN A 119 0.91 6.38 -14.60
C ASN A 119 0.30 7.19 -13.45
N VAL A 120 1.08 8.05 -12.78
CA VAL A 120 0.59 8.99 -11.76
C VAL A 120 0.53 10.40 -12.34
N PRO A 121 -0.65 10.88 -12.77
CA PRO A 121 -0.79 12.14 -13.49
C PRO A 121 -0.09 13.31 -12.77
N SER A 122 -0.25 13.41 -11.45
CA SER A 122 0.30 14.49 -10.65
C SER A 122 1.83 14.53 -10.59
N LEU A 123 2.51 13.40 -10.66
CA LEU A 123 3.97 13.32 -10.57
C LEU A 123 4.63 13.42 -11.96
N SER A 124 3.96 12.91 -13.01
CA SER A 124 4.42 13.07 -14.39
C SER A 124 4.39 14.53 -14.86
N PHE A 125 3.40 15.33 -14.43
CA PHE A 125 3.39 16.77 -14.72
C PHE A 125 4.57 17.51 -14.09
N ALA A 126 4.94 17.19 -12.84
CA ALA A 126 6.09 17.83 -12.18
C ALA A 126 7.45 17.46 -12.80
N ILE A 127 7.58 16.25 -13.35
CA ILE A 127 8.81 15.75 -13.95
C ILE A 127 8.94 16.16 -15.44
N ASN A 128 7.84 16.11 -16.21
CA ASN A 128 7.86 16.37 -17.64
C ASN A 128 7.73 17.86 -18.01
N ASN A 129 7.22 18.69 -17.11
CA ASN A 129 7.14 20.14 -17.31
C ASN A 129 8.11 20.88 -16.37
N PRO A 130 9.36 21.16 -16.79
CA PRO A 130 10.31 21.94 -16.01
C PRO A 130 9.90 23.42 -15.83
N SER A 131 8.77 23.83 -16.41
CA SER A 131 8.22 25.20 -16.33
C SER A 131 7.89 25.64 -14.91
N PHE A 132 7.50 24.73 -14.01
CA PHE A 132 7.28 25.06 -12.59
C PHE A 132 8.58 25.44 -11.87
N MET A 133 9.68 24.77 -12.22
CA MET A 133 11.02 25.07 -11.73
C MET A 133 11.57 26.37 -12.34
N GLN A 134 11.19 26.65 -13.60
CA GLN A 134 11.60 27.84 -14.31
C GLN A 134 10.93 29.12 -13.77
N LEU A 135 9.69 29.05 -13.26
CA LEU A 135 9.02 30.19 -12.62
C LEU A 135 9.73 30.61 -11.31
N PHE A 136 10.15 29.63 -10.50
CA PHE A 136 10.86 29.89 -9.23
C PHE A 136 12.27 30.47 -9.46
N ILE A 137 12.94 30.07 -10.54
CA ILE A 137 14.25 30.62 -10.94
C ILE A 137 14.10 32.02 -11.54
N VAL A 138 13.04 32.27 -12.32
CA VAL A 138 12.78 33.60 -12.94
C VAL A 138 12.31 34.64 -11.91
N SER A 139 11.63 34.23 -10.82
CA SER A 139 11.30 35.16 -9.72
C SER A 139 12.51 35.62 -8.90
N GLY A 140 13.70 35.03 -9.11
CA GLY A 140 14.94 35.36 -8.40
C GLY A 140 15.92 36.22 -9.20
N GLN A 141 15.60 36.65 -10.42
CA GLN A 141 16.47 37.52 -11.22
C GLN A 141 15.81 38.89 -11.43
N GLU A 142 16.23 39.87 -10.62
CA GLU A 142 15.99 41.30 -10.90
C GLU A 142 16.76 41.69 -12.17
N GLY A 143 16.12 41.60 -13.33
CA GLY A 143 16.71 42.06 -14.58
C GLY A 143 15.98 41.59 -15.83
N SER A 144 15.16 42.49 -16.39
CA SER A 144 14.62 42.41 -17.75
C SER A 144 13.81 41.15 -18.10
N ALA A 145 12.71 40.93 -17.38
CA ALA A 145 11.67 40.03 -17.85
C ALA A 145 10.86 40.72 -18.96
N ASN A 146 11.12 40.34 -20.21
CA ASN A 146 10.24 40.69 -21.33
C ASN A 146 8.83 40.18 -20.97
N ALA A 147 7.84 41.07 -20.81
CA ALA A 147 6.49 40.71 -20.35
C ALA A 147 5.85 39.58 -21.19
N GLY A 148 6.26 39.44 -22.46
CA GLY A 148 5.87 38.34 -23.34
C GLY A 148 6.35 36.95 -22.91
N GLY A 149 7.46 36.83 -22.17
CA GLY A 149 7.97 35.56 -21.65
C GLY A 149 7.12 35.02 -20.50
N ILE A 150 6.68 35.90 -19.59
CA ILE A 150 5.76 35.55 -18.49
C ILE A 150 4.37 35.26 -19.05
N LEU A 151 3.87 36.07 -19.99
CA LEU A 151 2.57 35.86 -20.64
C LEU A 151 2.51 34.55 -21.43
N ASN A 152 3.56 34.20 -22.19
CA ASN A 152 3.60 32.93 -22.91
C ASN A 152 3.72 31.73 -21.95
N SER A 153 4.45 31.86 -20.85
CA SER A 153 4.51 30.83 -19.80
C SER A 153 3.15 30.63 -19.12
N LEU A 154 2.42 31.70 -18.82
CA LEU A 154 1.08 31.63 -18.24
C LEU A 154 0.06 31.05 -19.23
N ASN A 155 0.16 31.39 -20.52
CA ASN A 155 -0.70 30.81 -21.56
C ASN A 155 -0.45 29.30 -21.72
N SER A 156 0.82 28.85 -21.62
CA SER A 156 1.15 27.43 -21.63
C SER A 156 0.61 26.67 -20.41
N LEU A 157 0.66 27.29 -19.21
CA LEU A 157 0.06 26.72 -17.99
C LEU A 157 -1.48 26.64 -18.08
N LEU A 158 -2.13 27.64 -18.68
CA LEU A 158 -3.58 27.61 -18.90
C LEU A 158 -4.01 26.49 -19.86
N ILE A 159 -3.21 26.25 -20.91
CA ILE A 159 -3.45 25.15 -21.88
C ILE A 159 -3.24 23.79 -21.21
N ASP A 160 -2.22 23.65 -20.36
CA ASP A 160 -1.95 22.41 -19.60
C ASP A 160 -3.01 22.10 -18.54
N LEU A 161 -3.58 23.10 -17.87
CA LEU A 161 -4.69 22.91 -16.93
C LEU A 161 -5.97 22.45 -17.64
N ASN A 162 -6.21 22.95 -18.86
CA ASN A 162 -7.35 22.52 -19.67
C ASN A 162 -7.19 21.07 -20.18
N SER A 163 -5.97 20.64 -20.51
CA SER A 163 -5.69 19.25 -20.89
C SER A 163 -5.79 18.28 -19.71
N LEU A 164 -5.45 18.74 -18.49
CA LEU A 164 -5.60 17.99 -17.24
C LEU A 164 -7.08 17.82 -16.85
N TYR A 165 -7.91 18.84 -17.07
CA TYR A 165 -9.36 18.72 -16.91
C TYR A 165 -9.98 17.72 -17.91
N ASN A 166 -9.53 17.72 -19.16
CA ASN A 166 -10.05 16.82 -20.18
C ASN A 166 -9.59 15.36 -19.99
N SER A 167 -8.39 15.13 -19.46
CA SER A 167 -7.88 13.77 -19.15
C SER A 167 -8.54 13.13 -17.93
N LEU A 168 -9.00 13.93 -16.95
CA LEU A 168 -9.82 13.45 -15.82
C LEU A 168 -11.26 13.06 -16.24
N GLN A 169 -11.79 13.64 -17.32
CA GLN A 169 -13.13 13.33 -17.85
C GLN A 169 -13.16 12.15 -18.84
N LEU A 170 -12.06 11.86 -19.54
CA LEU A 170 -12.00 10.83 -20.60
C LEU A 170 -11.77 9.39 -20.11
N GLN A 171 -11.72 9.13 -18.79
CA GLN A 171 -11.57 7.78 -18.25
C GLN A 171 -12.90 7.07 -17.93
N GLU A 172 -14.05 7.68 -18.26
CA GLU A 172 -15.37 7.09 -17.97
C GLU A 172 -16.19 6.66 -19.21
N ILE A 173 -15.72 6.86 -20.46
CA ILE A 173 -16.50 6.45 -21.65
C ILE A 173 -15.58 5.92 -22.74
N ASN A 174 -15.51 4.60 -22.90
CA ASN A 174 -15.51 3.86 -24.19
C ASN A 174 -14.95 2.44 -23.99
N ASN A 175 -15.84 1.47 -23.74
CA ASN A 175 -15.51 0.07 -23.97
C ASN A 175 -16.72 -0.75 -24.40
N VAL A 176 -17.43 -0.32 -25.46
CA VAL A 176 -18.16 -1.20 -26.37
C VAL A 176 -18.18 -0.56 -27.76
N SER A 177 -17.10 -0.72 -28.53
CA SER A 177 -17.15 -0.53 -29.99
C SER A 177 -17.67 -1.82 -30.63
N VAL A 178 -18.99 -1.88 -30.79
CA VAL A 178 -19.64 -2.74 -31.79
C VAL A 178 -19.11 -2.32 -33.16
N ASN A 179 -18.79 -3.30 -34.00
CA ASN A 179 -18.49 -3.23 -35.45
C ASN A 179 -17.09 -3.71 -35.81
N SER A 180 -16.91 -5.03 -35.80
CA SER A 180 -16.25 -5.67 -36.93
C SER A 180 -16.81 -7.08 -37.12
N VAL A 181 -16.92 -7.49 -38.39
CA VAL A 181 -17.24 -8.83 -38.91
C VAL A 181 -18.68 -9.05 -39.42
N LEU A 182 -18.81 -8.72 -40.72
CA LEU A 182 -19.62 -9.32 -41.80
C LEU A 182 -21.15 -9.13 -41.87
N PRO A 183 -21.68 -8.66 -43.03
CA PRO A 183 -23.09 -8.73 -43.37
C PRO A 183 -23.38 -10.07 -44.06
N MET A 184 -24.38 -10.81 -43.60
CA MET A 184 -25.11 -11.75 -44.45
C MET A 184 -26.47 -12.04 -43.83
N GLU A 185 -27.52 -11.72 -44.59
CA GLU A 185 -28.91 -12.04 -44.28
C GLU A 185 -29.09 -13.50 -43.92
N LEU A 186 -29.75 -13.77 -42.80
CA LEU A 186 -30.65 -14.92 -42.67
C LEU A 186 -31.91 -14.46 -41.93
N LYS A 187 -32.86 -14.01 -42.74
CA LYS A 187 -34.30 -13.95 -42.45
C LYS A 187 -34.75 -15.36 -42.07
N ASP A 188 -35.61 -15.44 -41.07
CA ASP A 188 -36.20 -16.66 -40.49
C ASP A 188 -35.29 -17.48 -39.56
N LEU A 189 -35.28 -17.16 -38.26
CA LEU A 189 -35.33 -18.20 -37.22
C LEU A 189 -35.72 -17.62 -35.85
N ASN A 190 -36.89 -18.08 -35.41
CA ASN A 190 -37.58 -17.85 -34.15
C ASN A 190 -36.65 -17.97 -32.92
N ILE A 191 -36.43 -16.85 -32.20
CA ILE A 191 -35.54 -16.72 -31.02
C ILE A 191 -36.05 -17.52 -29.78
N GLY A 192 -37.19 -18.22 -29.89
CA GLY A 192 -37.71 -19.08 -28.81
C GLY A 192 -37.00 -20.43 -28.59
N CYS A 193 -36.18 -20.91 -29.55
CA CYS A 193 -35.61 -22.27 -29.49
C CYS A 193 -34.14 -22.35 -29.03
N ILE A 194 -33.40 -21.24 -28.96
CA ILE A 194 -32.00 -21.23 -28.50
C ILE A 194 -31.92 -21.25 -26.95
N SER A 195 -32.91 -20.67 -26.27
CA SER A 195 -32.91 -20.61 -24.80
C SER A 195 -33.23 -21.94 -24.09
N LYS A 196 -33.67 -22.96 -24.83
CA LYS A 196 -34.06 -24.26 -24.25
C LYS A 196 -33.10 -25.42 -24.59
N SER A 197 -32.18 -25.24 -25.54
CA SER A 197 -31.19 -26.27 -25.91
C SER A 197 -29.83 -26.10 -25.23
N LEU A 198 -29.60 -25.00 -24.49
CA LEU A 198 -28.41 -24.83 -23.65
C LEU A 198 -28.58 -25.42 -22.23
N ASN A 199 -29.76 -25.97 -21.92
CA ASN A 199 -30.05 -26.64 -20.67
C ASN A 199 -30.14 -28.15 -20.91
N ASN A 200 -29.14 -28.86 -20.40
CA ASN A 200 -28.97 -30.31 -20.30
C ASN A 200 -28.17 -31.02 -21.41
N SER A 201 -26.95 -31.38 -20.97
CA SER A 201 -26.22 -32.64 -21.20
C SER A 201 -25.34 -32.77 -22.44
N THR A 202 -24.06 -32.40 -22.27
CA THR A 202 -22.96 -33.37 -22.48
C THR A 202 -22.03 -33.36 -21.26
N THR A 203 -22.26 -34.36 -20.41
CA THR A 203 -21.36 -34.82 -19.36
C THR A 203 -20.09 -35.41 -19.96
N THR A 204 -18.95 -34.75 -19.81
CA THR A 204 -17.60 -35.35 -19.63
C THR A 204 -16.55 -34.25 -19.40
N ILE A 205 -16.56 -33.62 -18.23
CA ILE A 205 -15.35 -33.16 -17.54
C ILE A 205 -15.65 -33.34 -16.05
N ASN A 206 -15.30 -34.50 -15.49
CA ASN A 206 -15.26 -34.64 -14.05
C ASN A 206 -14.13 -33.75 -13.50
N ASP A 207 -14.44 -33.11 -12.39
CA ASP A 207 -13.55 -32.47 -11.43
C ASP A 207 -12.84 -31.18 -11.85
N LEU A 208 -13.63 -30.12 -12.02
CA LEU A 208 -13.22 -28.83 -11.47
C LEU A 208 -14.45 -28.13 -10.88
N PHE A 209 -14.91 -28.66 -9.73
CA PHE A 209 -15.55 -27.81 -8.74
C PHE A 209 -14.55 -26.69 -8.43
N VAL A 210 -14.69 -25.56 -9.11
CA VAL A 210 -14.18 -24.28 -8.62
C VAL A 210 -15.01 -24.00 -7.38
N LEU A 211 -14.62 -24.61 -6.26
CA LEU A 211 -15.04 -24.17 -4.96
C LEU A 211 -14.51 -22.74 -4.84
N ASP A 212 -15.40 -21.81 -4.48
CA ASP A 212 -15.06 -20.44 -4.10
C ASP A 212 -14.26 -20.53 -2.79
N PHE A 213 -12.99 -20.96 -2.90
CA PHE A 213 -12.14 -21.20 -1.76
C PHE A 213 -11.97 -19.86 -1.05
N GLN A 214 -12.48 -19.75 0.18
CA GLN A 214 -12.12 -18.63 1.04
C GLN A 214 -10.59 -18.58 1.11
N GLN A 215 -10.00 -17.38 1.12
CA GLN A 215 -8.53 -17.18 1.15
C GLN A 215 -7.83 -18.00 2.26
N ILE A 216 -8.57 -18.37 3.31
CA ILE A 216 -8.13 -19.20 4.44
C ILE A 216 -7.94 -20.67 4.03
N GLU A 217 -8.77 -21.22 3.14
CA GLU A 217 -8.72 -22.62 2.73
C GLU A 217 -7.51 -22.91 1.83
N VAL A 218 -7.21 -22.00 0.89
CA VAL A 218 -6.00 -22.08 0.06
C VAL A 218 -4.74 -22.02 0.91
N LEU A 219 -4.73 -21.15 1.92
CA LEU A 219 -3.61 -21.05 2.85
C LEU A 219 -3.50 -22.28 3.76
N GLY A 220 -4.63 -22.83 4.20
CA GLY A 220 -4.69 -24.04 4.99
C GLY A 220 -4.10 -25.23 4.24
N HIS A 221 -4.47 -25.41 2.98
CA HIS A 221 -3.94 -26.50 2.14
C HIS A 221 -2.43 -26.36 1.89
N THR A 222 -1.95 -25.14 1.66
CA THR A 222 -0.51 -24.88 1.49
C THR A 222 0.28 -25.07 2.80
N LEU A 223 -0.24 -24.61 3.95
CA LEU A 223 0.40 -24.83 5.24
C LEU A 223 0.43 -26.31 5.64
N TYR A 224 -0.67 -27.04 5.42
CA TYR A 224 -0.75 -28.45 5.77
C TYR A 224 0.18 -29.31 4.90
N THR A 225 0.21 -29.06 3.59
CA THR A 225 0.99 -29.86 2.65
C THR A 225 2.48 -29.53 2.70
N TYR A 226 2.85 -28.25 2.70
CA TYR A 226 4.25 -27.83 2.54
C TYR A 226 4.89 -27.34 3.84
N ALA A 227 4.15 -26.72 4.76
CA ALA A 227 4.71 -26.08 5.94
C ALA A 227 4.58 -26.90 7.23
N SER A 228 3.88 -28.04 7.21
CA SER A 228 3.61 -28.85 8.41
C SER A 228 4.89 -29.34 9.08
N ILE A 229 5.86 -29.83 8.31
CA ILE A 229 7.16 -30.29 8.83
C ILE A 229 7.94 -29.14 9.50
N LEU A 230 7.84 -27.93 8.93
CA LEU A 230 8.54 -26.73 9.43
C LEU A 230 7.88 -26.24 10.72
N PHE A 231 6.55 -26.26 10.82
CA PHE A 231 5.82 -25.93 12.05
C PHE A 231 6.17 -26.89 13.20
N LEU A 232 6.32 -28.18 12.91
CA LEU A 232 6.70 -29.18 13.91
C LEU A 232 8.13 -28.91 14.42
N LEU A 233 9.07 -28.63 13.50
CA LEU A 233 10.43 -28.25 13.86
C LEU A 233 10.48 -26.95 14.68
N LEU A 234 9.66 -25.95 14.32
CA LEU A 234 9.56 -24.68 15.03
C LEU A 234 9.05 -24.88 16.47
N SER A 235 8.04 -25.72 16.65
CA SER A 235 7.53 -26.08 17.98
C SER A 235 8.60 -26.77 18.84
N PHE A 236 9.40 -27.66 18.25
CA PHE A 236 10.52 -28.30 18.95
C PHE A 236 11.61 -27.29 19.33
N ILE A 237 11.97 -26.36 18.44
CA ILE A 237 12.88 -25.24 18.73
C ILE A 237 12.34 -24.39 19.89
N LEU A 238 11.05 -24.08 19.88
CA LEU A 238 10.44 -23.22 20.90
C LEU A 238 10.38 -23.92 22.26
N LEU A 239 10.16 -25.23 22.27
CA LEU A 239 10.26 -26.07 23.47
C LEU A 239 11.69 -26.09 24.03
N LEU A 240 12.70 -26.27 23.17
CA LEU A 240 14.11 -26.18 23.55
C LEU A 240 14.49 -24.79 24.07
N ALA A 241 13.97 -23.72 23.48
CA ALA A 241 14.20 -22.35 23.92
C ALA A 241 13.66 -22.12 25.34
N MET A 242 12.43 -22.56 25.62
CA MET A 242 11.87 -22.48 26.98
C MET A 242 12.60 -23.39 27.97
N PHE A 243 12.96 -24.62 27.56
CA PHE A 243 13.74 -25.53 28.40
C PHE A 243 15.12 -24.98 28.74
N SER A 244 15.78 -24.30 27.80
CA SER A 244 17.09 -23.68 28.01
C SER A 244 17.03 -22.60 29.09
N ILE A 245 15.95 -21.82 29.15
CA ILE A 245 15.78 -20.78 30.17
C ILE A 245 15.63 -21.39 31.57
N ILE A 246 14.93 -22.53 31.68
CA ILE A 246 14.76 -23.24 32.95
C ILE A 246 16.09 -23.86 33.41
N VAL A 247 16.85 -24.47 32.50
CA VAL A 247 18.14 -25.09 32.83
C VAL A 247 19.21 -24.06 33.21
N ILE A 248 19.19 -22.87 32.61
CA ILE A 248 20.09 -21.76 33.00
C ILE A 248 19.72 -21.16 34.35
N SER A 249 18.46 -21.29 34.76
CA SER A 249 17.94 -20.75 36.02
C SER A 249 18.23 -21.62 37.25
N ASN A 250 18.78 -22.83 37.09
CA ASN A 250 19.02 -23.79 38.18
C ASN A 250 20.49 -24.21 38.21
#